data_AF-A0A401FK36-F1
#
_entry.id   AF-A0A401FK36-F1
#
_cell.length_a   1.000
_cell.length_b   1.000
_cell.length_c   1.000
_cell.angle_alpha   90.00
_cell.angle_beta   90.00
_cell.angle_gamma   90.00
#
_symmetry.space_group_name_H-M   'P 1'
#
loop_
_entity.id
_entity.type
_entity.pdbx_description
1 polymer ?
#
loop_
_entity_poly.entity_id
_entity_poly.type
_entity_poly.pdbx_seq_one_letter_code
_entity_poly.pdbx_strand_id
1 'polypeptide(L)'
;MLWARVGTPICPNDGSVISSQSVDQMIQQIMQLPERTKLQIFSPIVRGKKGEHKKIFEKIKREGFVRVQVDGENYDIDDDIELDKNKSHDINIIIDRIVVKEGINNRLSDSLEAALRLSGGYAVADFLGERDPMMFSEHYACPVCGFTVGELEPRLFSFNSPLGACPTVMV
;
A
#
# COMPACT_ATOMS: atom_id res chain seq x y z
N MET A 1 -14.38 -13.91 -29.79
CA MET A 1 -13.62 -13.81 -28.52
C MET A 1 -12.83 -12.52 -28.56
N LEU A 2 -13.26 -11.47 -27.85
CA LEU A 2 -12.57 -10.18 -27.87
C LEU A 2 -12.92 -9.41 -26.58
N TRP A 3 -11.86 -8.99 -25.88
CA TRP A 3 -11.80 -8.10 -24.72
C TRP A 3 -12.46 -8.54 -23.39
N ALA A 4 -11.67 -9.22 -22.55
CA ALA A 4 -11.90 -9.29 -21.11
C ALA A 4 -10.60 -9.08 -20.28
N ARG A 5 -9.57 -8.43 -20.86
CA ARG A 5 -8.25 -8.24 -20.21
C ARG A 5 -7.61 -6.87 -20.46
N VAL A 6 -8.40 -5.80 -20.58
CA VAL A 6 -7.85 -4.44 -20.79
C VAL A 6 -8.66 -3.39 -20.03
N GLY A 7 -9.11 -3.73 -18.82
CA GLY A 7 -9.63 -2.74 -17.88
C GLY A 7 -8.59 -2.55 -16.79
N THR A 8 -7.89 -1.42 -16.79
CA THR A 8 -7.10 -0.99 -15.62
C THR A 8 -8.12 -0.63 -14.55
N PRO A 9 -8.30 -1.42 -13.47
CA PRO A 9 -9.30 -1.10 -12.48
C PRO A 9 -8.86 0.19 -11.79
N ILE A 10 -9.77 1.16 -11.70
CA ILE A 10 -9.52 2.45 -11.07
C ILE A 10 -10.35 2.48 -9.79
N CYS A 11 -9.75 2.94 -8.70
CA CYS A 11 -10.47 3.15 -7.46
C CYS A 11 -11.54 4.22 -7.66
N PRO A 12 -12.83 3.93 -7.34
CA PRO A 12 -13.89 4.91 -7.48
C PRO A 12 -13.82 6.03 -6.44
N ASN A 13 -13.01 5.85 -5.39
CA ASN A 13 -12.92 6.79 -4.26
C ASN A 13 -11.81 7.83 -4.45
N ASP A 14 -10.67 7.43 -5.01
CA ASP A 14 -9.48 8.30 -5.16
C ASP A 14 -8.86 8.30 -6.57
N GLY A 15 -9.40 7.50 -7.51
CA GLY A 15 -8.92 7.46 -8.89
C GLY A 15 -7.59 6.72 -9.08
N SER A 16 -7.04 6.08 -8.06
CA SER A 16 -5.79 5.31 -8.18
C SER A 16 -5.98 4.01 -8.95
N VAL A 17 -4.92 3.59 -9.64
CA VAL A 17 -4.91 2.31 -10.36
C VAL A 17 -4.79 1.16 -9.37
N ILE A 18 -5.72 0.22 -9.47
CA ILE A 18 -5.77 -1.00 -8.68
C ILE A 18 -5.00 -2.07 -9.45
N SER A 19 -3.93 -2.57 -8.86
CA SER A 19 -3.14 -3.66 -9.44
C SER A 19 -2.53 -4.48 -8.32
N SER A 20 -2.56 -5.81 -8.47
CA SER A 20 -1.68 -6.70 -7.71
C SER A 20 -0.33 -6.76 -8.41
N GLN A 21 0.76 -6.64 -7.65
CA GLN A 21 2.12 -6.75 -8.19
C GLN A 21 2.91 -7.79 -7.40
N SER A 22 3.76 -8.55 -8.09
CA SER A 22 4.75 -9.40 -7.40
C SER A 22 5.93 -8.55 -6.94
N VAL A 23 6.68 -9.04 -5.95
CA VAL A 23 7.90 -8.37 -5.47
C VAL A 23 8.87 -8.09 -6.62
N ASP A 24 9.04 -9.03 -7.54
CA ASP A 24 9.87 -8.84 -8.74
C ASP A 24 9.42 -7.66 -9.61
N GLN A 25 8.10 -7.49 -9.80
CA GLN A 25 7.56 -6.36 -10.56
C GLN A 25 7.78 -5.03 -9.85
N MET A 26 7.64 -5.01 -8.51
CA MET A 26 7.93 -3.82 -7.71
C MET A 26 9.41 -3.43 -7.81
N ILE A 27 10.32 -4.41 -7.72
CA ILE A 27 11.76 -4.21 -7.91
C ILE A 27 12.03 -3.64 -9.30
N GLN A 28 11.45 -4.22 -10.35
CA GLN A 28 11.62 -3.73 -11.72
C GLN A 28 11.19 -2.27 -11.87
N GLN A 29 10.07 -1.86 -11.25
CA GLN A 29 9.64 -0.46 -11.27
C GLN A 29 10.63 0.46 -10.55
N ILE A 30 11.15 0.06 -9.38
CA ILE A 30 12.17 0.83 -8.66
C ILE A 30 13.47 0.92 -9.47
N MET A 31 13.85 -0.15 -10.17
CA MET A 31 15.08 -0.20 -10.96
C MET A 31 15.00 0.58 -12.28
N GLN A 32 13.80 0.98 -12.73
CA GLN A 32 13.63 1.90 -13.86
C GLN A 32 13.95 3.36 -13.50
N LEU A 33 14.11 3.65 -12.21
CA LEU A 33 14.45 4.99 -11.74
C LEU A 33 15.91 5.35 -12.09
N PRO A 34 16.23 6.65 -12.19
CA PRO A 34 17.61 7.08 -12.40
C PRO A 34 18.56 6.52 -11.34
N GLU A 35 19.79 6.20 -11.75
CA GLU A 35 20.83 5.83 -10.78
C GLU A 35 21.00 6.91 -9.72
N ARG A 36 21.37 6.47 -8.52
CA ARG A 36 21.57 7.29 -7.31
C ARG A 36 20.31 7.94 -6.75
N THR A 37 19.12 7.58 -7.26
CA THR A 37 17.85 7.96 -6.63
C THR A 37 17.83 7.45 -5.19
N LYS A 38 17.54 8.33 -4.22
CA LYS A 38 17.42 7.96 -2.81
C LYS A 38 15.96 7.71 -2.49
N LEU A 39 15.69 6.61 -1.81
CA LEU A 39 14.33 6.25 -1.40
C LEU A 39 14.32 5.58 -0.02
N GLN A 40 13.16 5.61 0.61
CA GLN A 40 12.87 4.90 1.85
C GLN A 40 11.74 3.91 1.59
N ILE A 41 11.92 2.67 2.04
CA ILE A 41 10.86 1.68 1.98
C ILE A 41 10.07 1.75 3.29
N PHE A 42 8.77 1.98 3.17
CA PHE A 42 7.83 2.06 4.27
C PHE A 42 6.86 0.90 4.25
N SER A 43 6.46 0.47 5.45
CA SER A 43 5.33 -0.42 5.67
C SER A 43 4.16 0.37 6.29
N PRO A 44 3.06 0.61 5.56
CA PRO A 44 1.92 1.38 6.07
C PRO A 44 1.02 0.51 6.96
N ILE A 45 1.20 0.61 8.28
CA ILE A 45 0.46 -0.20 9.27
C ILE A 45 -0.90 0.40 9.59
N VAL A 46 -0.97 1.73 9.64
CA VAL A 46 -2.21 2.48 9.87
C VAL A 46 -2.37 3.48 8.75
N ARG A 47 -3.57 3.50 8.17
CA ARG A 47 -3.95 4.41 7.08
C ARG A 47 -5.29 5.02 7.38
N GLY A 48 -5.35 6.33 7.60
CA GLY A 48 -6.59 7.07 7.76
C GLY A 48 -7.48 6.58 8.91
N LYS A 49 -6.90 6.05 9.99
CA LYS A 49 -7.69 5.49 11.12
C LYS A 49 -7.61 6.36 12.35
N LYS A 50 -8.77 6.56 12.97
CA LYS A 50 -8.86 7.25 14.26
C LYS A 50 -8.37 6.37 15.41
N GLY A 51 -7.71 6.97 16.39
CA GLY A 51 -7.29 6.30 17.62
C GLY A 51 -5.87 6.61 18.04
N GLU A 52 -5.53 6.25 19.28
CA GLU A 52 -4.19 6.48 19.84
C GLU A 52 -3.14 5.45 19.38
N HIS A 53 -3.59 4.32 18.83
CA HIS A 53 -2.75 3.25 18.26
C HIS A 53 -1.63 2.70 19.18
N LYS A 54 -1.68 2.89 20.50
CA LYS A 54 -0.66 2.42 21.48
C LYS A 54 -0.24 0.96 21.32
N LYS A 55 -1.20 0.05 21.11
CA LYS A 55 -0.93 -1.38 20.89
C LYS A 55 -0.11 -1.65 19.63
N ILE A 56 -0.23 -0.79 18.62
CA ILE A 56 0.52 -0.90 17.36
C ILE A 56 1.97 -0.51 17.62
N PHE A 57 2.23 0.60 18.32
CA PHE A 57 3.60 0.99 18.71
C PHE A 57 4.29 -0.09 19.56
N GLU A 58 3.59 -0.67 20.54
CA GLU A 58 4.11 -1.81 21.32
C GLU A 58 4.43 -3.05 20.47
N LYS A 59 3.65 -3.29 19.41
CA LYS A 59 3.90 -4.40 18.48
C LYS A 59 5.15 -4.10 17.63
N ILE A 60 5.25 -2.90 17.06
CA ILE A 60 6.39 -2.44 16.26
C ILE A 60 7.69 -2.56 17.07
N LYS A 61 7.68 -2.11 18.33
CA LYS A 61 8.81 -2.20 19.24
C LYS A 61 9.22 -3.64 19.54
N ARG A 62 8.26 -4.54 19.75
CA ARG A 62 8.53 -5.98 19.95
C ARG A 62 9.11 -6.66 18.71
N GLU A 63 8.78 -6.18 17.52
CA GLU A 63 9.35 -6.68 16.26
C GLU A 63 10.74 -6.09 15.97
N GLY A 64 11.23 -5.16 16.81
CA GLY A 64 12.59 -4.64 16.76
C GLY A 64 12.80 -3.47 15.80
N PHE A 65 11.72 -2.87 15.29
CA PHE A 65 11.81 -1.67 14.46
C PHE A 65 12.01 -0.44 15.34
N VAL A 66 12.96 0.41 14.95
CA VAL A 66 13.38 1.58 15.75
C VAL A 66 12.75 2.88 15.25
N ARG A 67 12.31 2.93 13.98
CA ARG A 67 11.87 4.18 13.35
C ARG A 67 10.50 4.05 12.73
N VAL A 68 9.67 5.05 13.00
CA VAL A 68 8.34 5.18 12.43
C VAL A 68 8.14 6.58 11.87
N GLN A 69 7.21 6.70 10.94
CA GLN A 69 6.69 7.97 10.48
C GLN A 69 5.22 8.03 10.85
N VAL A 70 4.82 9.11 11.51
CA VAL A 70 3.45 9.34 11.95
C VAL A 70 2.99 10.68 11.39
N ASP A 71 1.90 10.67 10.63
CA ASP A 71 1.33 11.85 9.94
C ASP A 71 2.36 12.65 9.12
N GLY A 72 3.35 11.96 8.55
CA GLY A 72 4.42 12.56 7.73
C GLY A 72 5.66 12.98 8.51
N GLU A 73 5.63 12.94 9.84
CA GLU A 73 6.78 13.27 10.69
C GLU A 73 7.50 12.01 11.18
N ASN A 74 8.83 12.04 11.22
CA ASN A 74 9.64 10.88 11.61
C ASN A 74 9.91 10.90 13.11
N TYR A 75 9.69 9.77 13.77
CA TYR A 75 9.90 9.56 15.21
C TYR A 75 10.76 8.33 15.47
N ASP A 76 11.47 8.32 16.60
CA ASP A 76 11.97 7.08 17.17
C ASP A 76 10.82 6.34 17.86
N ILE A 77 10.80 5.02 17.79
CA ILE A 77 9.77 4.21 18.45
C ILE A 77 9.85 4.32 19.99
N ASP A 78 11.01 4.72 20.51
CA ASP A 78 11.24 4.93 21.93
C ASP A 78 10.80 6.33 22.41
N ASP A 79 10.48 7.23 21.49
CA ASP A 79 9.90 8.54 21.81
C ASP A 79 8.46 8.39 22.37
N ASP A 80 8.03 9.34 23.19
CA ASP A 80 6.67 9.36 23.72
C ASP A 80 5.71 9.94 22.66
N ILE A 81 5.23 9.05 21.77
CA ILE A 81 4.32 9.40 20.68
C ILE A 81 2.87 9.40 21.19
N GLU A 82 2.33 10.57 21.50
CA GLU A 82 0.93 10.75 21.87
C GLU A 82 0.07 11.15 20.67
N LEU A 83 -0.94 10.32 20.34
CA LEU A 83 -1.90 10.56 19.26
C LEU A 83 -3.30 10.88 19.80
N ASP A 84 -4.01 11.78 19.13
CA ASP A 84 -5.38 12.17 19.51
C ASP A 84 -6.38 11.10 19.04
N LYS A 85 -7.05 10.46 20.01
CA LYS A 85 -8.06 9.42 19.73
C LYS A 85 -9.17 9.83 18.74
N ASN A 86 -9.47 11.12 18.62
CA ASN A 86 -10.54 11.64 17.77
C ASN A 86 -10.10 11.98 16.34
N LYS A 87 -8.78 12.07 16.12
CA LYS A 87 -8.19 12.39 14.81
C LYS A 87 -7.77 11.15 14.09
N SER A 88 -7.78 11.24 12.76
CA SER A 88 -7.30 10.18 11.87
C SER A 88 -5.80 10.30 11.75
N HIS A 89 -5.10 9.17 11.82
CA HIS A 89 -3.64 9.10 11.75
C HIS A 89 -3.17 8.12 10.68
N ASP A 90 -2.01 8.41 10.12
CA ASP A 90 -1.24 7.54 9.24
C ASP A 90 0.06 7.13 9.95
N ILE A 91 0.33 5.83 10.03
CA ILE A 91 1.52 5.28 10.71
C ILE A 91 2.24 4.32 9.79
N ASN A 92 3.48 4.68 9.45
CA ASN A 92 4.38 3.93 8.59
C ASN A 92 5.60 3.46 9.39
N ILE A 93 6.00 2.20 9.24
CA ILE A 93 7.31 1.73 9.73
C ILE A 93 8.35 2.03 8.66
N ILE A 94 9.49 2.60 9.05
CA ILE A 94 10.63 2.81 8.15
C ILE A 94 11.47 1.54 8.12
N ILE A 95 11.39 0.79 7.02
CA ILE A 95 12.05 -0.53 6.87
C ILE A 95 13.51 -0.36 6.45
N ASP A 96 13.76 0.36 5.36
CA ASP A 96 15.11 0.56 4.85
C ASP A 96 15.25 1.90 4.13
N ARG A 97 16.49 2.38 4.04
CA ARG A 97 16.89 3.54 3.24
C ARG A 97 17.84 3.05 2.16
N ILE A 98 17.43 3.20 0.91
CA ILE A 98 18.09 2.60 -0.25
C ILE A 98 18.49 3.70 -1.22
N VAL A 99 19.62 3.47 -1.89
CA VAL A 99 20.08 4.26 -3.02
C VAL A 99 20.07 3.36 -4.23
N VAL A 100 19.32 3.74 -5.26
CA VAL A 100 19.20 2.99 -6.51
C VAL A 100 20.58 2.91 -7.18
N LYS A 101 21.07 1.70 -7.40
CA LYS A 101 22.33 1.41 -8.10
C LYS A 101 22.26 -0.03 -8.61
N GLU A 102 23.14 -0.41 -9.54
CA GLU A 102 23.21 -1.80 -9.96
C GLU A 102 23.49 -2.77 -8.79
N GLY A 103 22.87 -3.94 -8.82
CA GLY A 103 23.08 -5.01 -7.83
C GLY A 103 22.31 -4.90 -6.51
N ILE A 104 21.38 -3.95 -6.35
CA ILE A 104 20.58 -3.82 -5.11
C ILE A 104 19.35 -4.73 -5.04
N ASN A 105 19.09 -5.54 -6.08
CA ASN A 105 17.84 -6.30 -6.22
C ASN A 105 17.52 -7.16 -4.99
N ASN A 106 18.50 -7.88 -4.45
CA ASN A 106 18.29 -8.73 -3.26
C ASN A 106 17.89 -7.88 -2.04
N ARG A 107 18.56 -6.74 -1.82
CA ARG A 107 18.23 -5.85 -0.70
C ARG A 107 16.86 -5.20 -0.86
N LEU A 108 16.47 -4.85 -2.10
CA LEU A 108 15.12 -4.39 -2.40
C LEU A 108 14.10 -5.49 -2.12
N SER A 109 14.36 -6.73 -2.53
CA SER A 109 13.49 -7.89 -2.27
C SER A 109 13.26 -8.06 -0.77
N ASP A 110 14.34 -8.17 0.00
CA ASP A 110 14.26 -8.36 1.46
C ASP A 110 13.46 -7.24 2.14
N SER A 111 13.68 -5.99 1.70
CA SER A 111 13.01 -4.81 2.25
C SER A 111 11.54 -4.74 1.88
N LEU A 112 11.20 -5.06 0.62
CA LEU A 112 9.82 -5.07 0.15
C LEU A 112 9.03 -6.21 0.79
N GLU A 113 9.59 -7.42 0.86
CA GLU A 113 8.97 -8.57 1.53
C GLU A 113 8.69 -8.26 3.00
N ALA A 114 9.67 -7.66 3.71
CA ALA A 114 9.47 -7.23 5.07
C ALA A 114 8.34 -6.20 5.18
N ALA A 115 8.32 -5.19 4.30
CA ALA A 115 7.30 -4.16 4.30
C ALA A 115 5.88 -4.73 4.05
N LEU A 116 5.75 -5.59 3.05
CA LEU A 116 4.51 -6.24 2.67
C LEU A 116 3.99 -7.13 3.80
N ARG A 117 4.87 -7.94 4.42
CA ARG A 117 4.49 -8.85 5.51
C ARG A 117 3.88 -8.10 6.71
N LEU A 118 4.40 -6.93 7.04
CA LEU A 118 4.00 -6.18 8.25
C LEU A 118 2.67 -5.45 8.08
N SER A 119 2.40 -4.91 6.89
CA SER A 119 1.20 -4.15 6.55
C SER A 119 0.07 -5.02 5.98
N GLY A 120 0.33 -6.31 5.75
CA GLY A 120 -0.62 -7.24 5.14
C GLY A 120 -0.74 -7.05 3.62
N GLY A 121 0.38 -6.84 2.93
CA GLY A 121 0.50 -6.81 1.48
C GLY A 121 0.64 -5.42 0.87
N TYR A 122 1.07 -4.41 1.65
CA TYR A 122 1.28 -3.03 1.16
C TYR A 122 2.70 -2.52 1.43
N ALA A 123 3.28 -1.80 0.49
CA ALA A 123 4.57 -1.16 0.69
C ALA A 123 4.56 0.20 0.01
N VAL A 124 5.39 1.13 0.49
CA VAL A 124 5.54 2.45 -0.11
C VAL A 124 7.02 2.75 -0.28
N ALA A 125 7.44 3.17 -1.47
CA ALA A 125 8.73 3.77 -1.71
C ALA A 125 8.57 5.29 -1.68
N ASP A 126 9.05 5.92 -0.61
CA ASP A 126 9.10 7.37 -0.44
C ASP A 126 10.44 7.93 -0.93
N PHE A 127 10.41 9.12 -1.52
CA PHE A 127 11.58 9.75 -2.15
C PHE A 127 12.05 11.00 -1.43
N LEU A 128 11.80 11.09 -0.12
CA LEU A 128 12.24 12.21 0.72
C LEU A 128 11.75 13.57 0.17
N GLY A 129 10.57 13.60 -0.45
CA GLY A 129 9.98 14.80 -1.05
C GLY A 129 10.53 15.21 -2.41
N GLU A 130 11.47 14.47 -3.01
CA GLU A 130 11.96 14.76 -4.37
C GLU A 130 10.90 14.48 -5.44
N ARG A 131 9.94 13.60 -5.15
CA ARG A 131 8.83 13.21 -6.03
C ARG A 131 7.73 12.51 -5.22
N ASP A 132 6.60 12.27 -5.88
CA ASP A 132 5.48 11.53 -5.29
C ASP A 132 5.87 10.09 -4.91
N PRO A 133 5.41 9.59 -3.76
CA PRO A 133 5.71 8.24 -3.31
C PRO A 133 5.08 7.19 -4.24
N MET A 134 5.83 6.12 -4.50
CA MET A 134 5.31 4.96 -5.22
C MET A 134 4.69 4.00 -4.23
N MET A 135 3.43 3.63 -4.45
CA MET A 135 2.73 2.69 -3.60
C MET A 135 2.59 1.33 -4.29
N PHE A 136 2.77 0.28 -3.52
CA PHE A 136 2.73 -1.11 -3.96
C PHE A 136 1.70 -1.89 -3.16
N SER A 137 1.07 -2.86 -3.83
CA SER A 137 0.09 -3.77 -3.25
C SER A 137 0.25 -5.17 -3.85
N GLU A 138 0.30 -6.19 -2.99
CA GLU A 138 0.16 -7.60 -3.40
C GLU A 138 -1.29 -7.96 -3.74
N HIS A 139 -2.24 -7.18 -3.24
CA HIS A 139 -3.67 -7.38 -3.48
C HIS A 139 -4.15 -6.60 -4.69
N TYR A 140 -5.24 -7.03 -5.32
CA TYR A 140 -6.06 -6.19 -6.22
C TYR A 140 -6.80 -5.12 -5.41
N ALA A 141 -6.05 -4.27 -4.73
CA ALA A 141 -6.56 -3.22 -3.88
C ALA A 141 -5.93 -1.88 -4.23
N CYS A 142 -6.73 -0.84 -4.09
CA CYS A 142 -6.26 0.51 -4.02
C CYS A 142 -5.24 0.63 -2.86
N PRO A 143 -4.00 1.07 -3.14
CA PRO A 143 -2.99 1.21 -2.11
C PRO A 143 -3.26 2.39 -1.17
N VAL A 144 -4.05 3.37 -1.59
CA VAL A 144 -4.37 4.60 -0.85
C VAL A 144 -5.52 4.37 0.14
N CYS A 145 -6.74 4.16 -0.34
CA CYS A 145 -7.92 4.00 0.51
C CYS A 145 -8.22 2.55 0.93
N GLY A 146 -7.46 1.57 0.43
CA GLY A 146 -7.67 0.15 0.77
C GLY A 146 -8.89 -0.49 0.09
N PHE A 147 -9.52 0.19 -0.87
CA PHE A 147 -10.61 -0.38 -1.66
C PHE A 147 -10.12 -1.59 -2.46
N THR A 148 -10.58 -2.78 -2.10
CA THR A 148 -10.30 -4.03 -2.81
C THR A 148 -11.29 -4.24 -3.94
N VAL A 149 -10.82 -4.55 -5.13
CA VAL A 149 -11.64 -5.19 -6.15
C VAL A 149 -11.58 -6.69 -5.85
N GLY A 150 -12.75 -7.32 -5.67
CA GLY A 150 -12.82 -8.79 -5.60
C GLY A 150 -12.18 -9.41 -6.84
N GLU A 151 -11.82 -10.69 -6.78
CA GLU A 151 -11.22 -11.40 -7.91
C GLU A 151 -11.99 -11.07 -9.21
N LEU A 152 -11.27 -10.63 -10.25
CA LEU A 152 -11.87 -10.26 -11.55
C LEU A 152 -12.38 -11.53 -12.23
N GLU A 153 -13.46 -12.09 -11.70
CA GLU A 153 -14.11 -13.25 -12.27
C GLU A 153 -14.93 -12.81 -13.49
N PRO A 154 -14.81 -13.50 -14.64
CA PRO A 154 -15.61 -13.23 -15.84
C PRO A 154 -17.13 -13.30 -15.64
N ARG A 155 -17.58 -13.82 -14.49
CA ARG A 155 -19.00 -14.01 -14.16
C ARG A 155 -19.73 -12.72 -13.77
N LEU A 156 -19.02 -11.66 -13.39
CA LEU A 156 -19.62 -10.34 -13.09
C LEU A 156 -20.15 -9.59 -14.32
N PHE A 157 -19.87 -10.10 -15.53
CA PHE A 157 -20.33 -9.54 -16.80
C PHE A 157 -21.23 -10.51 -17.58
N SER A 158 -21.74 -11.57 -16.95
CA SER A 158 -22.66 -12.50 -17.61
C SER A 158 -24.10 -11.98 -17.53
N PHE A 159 -24.57 -11.38 -18.61
CA PHE A 159 -26.00 -11.08 -18.86
C PHE A 159 -26.83 -12.33 -19.19
N ASN A 160 -26.49 -13.51 -18.65
CA ASN A 160 -27.15 -14.77 -19.00
C ASN A 160 -27.55 -15.62 -17.79
N SER A 161 -28.07 -15.00 -16.73
CA SER A 161 -29.00 -15.68 -15.80
C SER A 161 -29.93 -14.72 -15.05
N PRO A 162 -31.17 -15.16 -14.74
CA PRO A 162 -32.37 -14.32 -14.64
C PRO A 162 -32.55 -13.67 -13.25
N LEU A 163 -31.62 -12.82 -12.84
CA LEU A 163 -31.78 -11.97 -11.63
C LEU A 163 -31.49 -10.48 -11.93
N GLY A 164 -31.70 -10.07 -13.19
CA GLY A 164 -31.75 -8.68 -13.62
C GLY A 164 -33.18 -8.12 -13.63
N ALA A 165 -33.87 -8.14 -12.49
CA ALA A 165 -35.15 -7.46 -12.32
C ALA A 165 -35.09 -6.52 -11.12
N CYS A 166 -35.15 -5.22 -11.41
CA CYS A 166 -35.38 -4.14 -10.45
C CYS A 166 -36.78 -4.30 -9.83
N PRO A 167 -36.97 -4.40 -8.50
CA PRO A 167 -38.29 -4.38 -7.91
C PRO A 167 -38.65 -2.96 -7.45
N THR A 168 -38.85 -2.01 -8.37
CA THR A 168 -39.52 -0.75 -8.02
C THR A 168 -40.37 -0.20 -9.17
N VAL A 169 -41.46 -0.90 -9.47
CA VAL A 169 -42.73 -0.28 -9.88
C VAL A 169 -43.84 -1.04 -9.18
N MET A 170 -44.44 -0.38 -8.18
CA MET A 170 -45.70 -0.64 -7.46
C MET A 170 -45.67 0.39 -6.32
N VAL A 171 -46.48 1.45 -6.24
CA VAL A 171 -47.87 1.68 -6.62
C VAL A 171 -48.03 3.12 -7.09
#